data_AF-A0A3M2MIQ6-F1
#
_entry.id   AF-A0A3M2MIQ6-F1
#
_cell.length_a   1.000
_cell.length_b   1.000
_cell.length_c   1.000
_cell.angle_alpha   90.00
_cell.angle_beta   90.00
_cell.angle_gamma   90.00
#
_symmetry.space_group_name_H-M   'P 1'
#
loop_
_entity.id
_entity.type
_entity.pdbx_description
1 polymer ?
#
loop_
_entity_poly.entity_id
_entity_poly.type
_entity_poly.pdbx_seq_one_letter_code
_entity_poly.pdbx_strand_id
1 'polypeptide(L)'
;MCFPSRRTSRSPRRKDTPVTRARAALALVAVATAATACTSSTGSAPPSKAGEVASSTKVDQVPCAEHLKPNATYHANGASYFTDAKGRPERAEANNLTSSVADRGSCQGKAGHMSGTTGYDGGHLIAATLKGVDERYDLVPQWASLNRGLYERMEAGTKRCLSKPGGRILHYRIKVSYANGTTLTPNRYDTDIQVSTSGHGAQTLKLTMPNRALTTTENTALRGQLDKGLTAAGCK
;
A
#
# COMPACT_ATOMS: atom_id res chain seq x y z
N MET A 1 -27.48 53.96 25.69
CA MET A 1 -27.77 53.62 27.09
C MET A 1 -27.85 52.09 27.22
N CYS A 2 -27.14 51.53 28.20
CA CYS A 2 -27.16 50.17 28.76
C CYS A 2 -26.92 48.93 27.86
N PHE A 3 -25.68 48.41 27.95
CA PHE A 3 -25.29 47.00 27.76
C PHE A 3 -25.48 46.21 29.07
N PRO A 4 -25.84 44.90 29.04
CA PRO A 4 -25.70 44.04 30.21
C PRO A 4 -24.37 43.28 30.25
N SER A 5 -23.93 43.10 31.49
CA SER A 5 -22.62 42.71 31.98
C SER A 5 -22.31 41.21 31.82
N ARG A 6 -21.09 40.89 31.36
CA ARG A 6 -20.51 39.53 31.41
C ARG A 6 -19.83 39.32 32.76
N ARG A 7 -20.32 38.36 33.54
CA ARG A 7 -19.62 37.86 34.74
C ARG A 7 -18.43 36.99 34.34
N THR A 8 -17.28 37.33 34.89
CA THR A 8 -16.05 36.56 34.89
C THR A 8 -16.09 35.53 36.03
N SER A 9 -15.82 34.25 35.75
CA SER A 9 -15.49 33.27 36.78
C SER A 9 -14.04 32.83 36.62
N ARG A 10 -13.23 33.16 37.63
CA ARG A 10 -11.84 32.73 37.82
C ARG A 10 -11.84 31.28 38.29
N SER A 11 -11.15 30.41 37.56
CA SER A 11 -10.82 29.05 38.02
C SER A 11 -9.56 29.08 38.89
N PRO A 12 -9.51 28.40 40.05
CA PRO A 12 -8.35 28.44 40.93
C PRO A 12 -7.26 27.45 40.50
N ARG A 13 -6.03 27.99 40.55
CA ARG A 13 -4.74 27.35 40.31
C ARG A 13 -4.49 26.23 41.36
N ARG A 14 -4.34 24.97 40.93
CA ARG A 14 -3.83 23.88 41.79
C ARG A 14 -2.31 23.81 41.68
N LYS A 15 -1.68 23.61 42.85
CA LYS A 15 -0.25 23.63 43.13
C LYS A 15 0.41 22.29 42.79
N ASP A 16 1.65 22.37 42.33
CA ASP A 16 2.59 21.26 42.12
C ASP A 16 2.97 20.57 43.44
N THR A 17 3.30 19.28 43.36
CA THR A 17 4.31 18.64 44.23
C THR A 17 4.90 17.40 43.54
N PRO A 18 6.21 17.13 43.73
CA PRO A 18 6.99 16.22 42.89
C PRO A 18 7.03 14.80 43.48
N VAL A 19 7.10 13.78 42.61
CA VAL A 19 7.50 12.42 43.03
C VAL A 19 8.90 12.15 42.49
N THR A 20 9.83 11.96 43.43
CA THR A 20 11.24 11.68 43.18
C THR A 20 11.56 10.25 43.60
N ARG A 21 12.33 9.56 42.74
CA ARG A 21 13.23 8.40 42.95
C ARG A 21 12.64 7.06 43.41
N ALA A 22 12.95 6.03 42.63
CA ALA A 22 13.87 4.98 43.09
C ALA A 22 14.51 4.24 41.90
N ARG A 23 15.84 4.18 41.89
CA ARG A 23 16.65 3.23 41.11
C ARG A 23 16.70 1.92 41.90
N ALA A 24 16.58 0.78 41.23
CA ALA A 24 17.10 -0.49 41.74
C ALA A 24 17.73 -1.24 40.56
N ALA A 25 19.05 -1.31 40.56
CA ALA A 25 19.82 -2.26 39.79
C ALA A 25 19.97 -3.52 40.64
N LEU A 26 19.78 -4.69 40.05
CA LEU A 26 20.31 -5.93 40.58
C LEU A 26 20.79 -6.79 39.41
N ALA A 27 22.11 -6.86 39.27
CA ALA A 27 22.79 -7.86 38.48
C ALA A 27 22.93 -9.12 39.32
N LEU A 28 22.69 -10.29 38.73
CA LEU A 28 23.17 -11.56 39.25
C LEU A 28 23.56 -12.48 38.09
N VAL A 29 24.83 -12.80 38.10
CA VAL A 29 25.55 -13.78 37.30
C VAL A 29 25.28 -15.17 37.88
N ALA A 30 25.03 -16.18 37.05
CA ALA A 30 25.50 -17.55 37.26
C ALA A 30 25.14 -18.42 36.04
N VAL A 31 26.14 -18.86 35.26
CA VAL A 31 26.80 -20.18 35.29
C VAL A 31 26.34 -21.02 34.09
N ALA A 32 27.26 -21.15 33.13
CA ALA A 32 27.19 -22.10 32.05
C ALA A 32 27.46 -23.51 32.58
N THR A 33 26.67 -24.48 32.11
CA THR A 33 27.06 -25.89 32.10
C THR A 33 26.83 -26.44 30.69
N ALA A 34 27.92 -26.86 30.06
CA ALA A 34 27.92 -27.65 28.86
C ALA A 34 27.81 -29.12 29.24
N ALA A 35 26.89 -29.85 28.61
CA ALA A 35 26.90 -31.31 28.62
C ALA A 35 26.54 -31.81 27.22
N THR A 36 27.52 -32.52 26.65
CA THR A 36 27.53 -33.17 25.35
C THR A 36 26.74 -34.47 25.38
N ALA A 37 25.91 -34.71 24.36
CA ALA A 37 25.61 -35.97 23.66
C ALA A 37 24.26 -35.76 22.92
N CYS A 38 24.11 -36.05 21.63
CA CYS A 38 24.00 -37.40 21.08
C CYS A 38 23.93 -37.34 19.54
N THR A 39 24.61 -38.30 18.91
CA THR A 39 24.13 -39.12 17.79
C THR A 39 23.75 -38.47 16.45
N SER A 40 24.52 -38.84 15.43
CA SER A 40 24.21 -38.79 14.01
C SER A 40 23.00 -39.68 13.65
N SER A 41 21.99 -39.09 13.00
CA SER A 41 21.02 -39.85 12.21
C SER A 41 20.56 -39.01 11.02
N THR A 42 20.85 -39.52 9.83
CA THR A 42 20.29 -39.13 8.54
C THR A 42 18.76 -39.18 8.57
N GLY A 43 18.10 -38.05 8.31
CA GLY A 43 16.65 -37.96 8.19
C GLY A 43 16.28 -36.95 7.10
N SER A 44 15.69 -37.45 6.01
CA SER A 44 15.20 -36.69 4.87
C SER A 44 14.19 -35.61 5.30
N ALA A 45 14.40 -34.38 4.83
CA ALA A 45 13.49 -33.26 5.04
C ALA A 45 12.17 -33.46 4.28
N PRO A 46 10.99 -33.37 4.92
CA PRO A 46 9.72 -33.26 4.22
C PRO A 46 9.57 -31.84 3.62
N PRO A 47 8.87 -31.70 2.48
CA PRO A 47 8.74 -30.41 1.80
C PRO A 47 7.91 -29.44 2.64
N SER A 48 8.48 -28.28 2.91
CA SER A 48 7.83 -27.15 3.59
C SER A 48 6.55 -26.76 2.86
N LYS A 49 5.41 -26.91 3.56
CA LYS A 49 4.14 -26.30 3.16
C LYS A 49 4.36 -24.79 2.96
N ALA A 50 3.93 -24.29 1.81
CA ALA A 50 3.76 -22.86 1.58
C ALA A 50 2.90 -22.29 2.70
N GLY A 51 3.50 -21.38 3.49
CA GLY A 51 2.81 -20.69 4.56
C GLY A 51 1.65 -19.88 3.99
N GLU A 52 0.46 -20.17 4.48
CA GLU A 52 -0.69 -19.29 4.38
C GLU A 52 -0.29 -17.93 4.99
N VAL A 53 -0.17 -16.91 4.14
CA VAL A 53 0.17 -15.55 4.58
C VAL A 53 -1.03 -15.05 5.38
N ALA A 54 -0.93 -15.13 6.71
CA ALA A 54 -1.91 -14.55 7.61
C ALA A 54 -2.03 -13.04 7.29
N SER A 55 -3.23 -12.62 6.90
CA SER A 55 -3.55 -11.23 6.59
C SER A 55 -3.45 -10.40 7.87
N SER A 56 -2.34 -9.68 8.02
CA SER A 56 -2.17 -8.71 9.09
C SER A 56 -2.88 -7.41 8.71
N THR A 57 -3.86 -7.00 9.51
CA THR A 57 -4.51 -5.68 9.40
C THR A 57 -3.58 -4.55 9.87
N LYS A 58 -2.39 -4.87 10.39
CA LYS A 58 -1.42 -3.86 10.82
C LYS A 58 -0.89 -3.10 9.59
N VAL A 59 -0.83 -1.78 9.73
CA VAL A 59 -0.16 -0.88 8.79
C VAL A 59 1.23 -0.58 9.31
N ASP A 60 2.26 -0.78 8.49
CA ASP A 60 3.60 -0.28 8.74
C ASP A 60 3.62 1.22 8.46
N GLN A 61 3.93 2.02 9.48
CA GLN A 61 3.98 3.48 9.38
C GLN A 61 5.38 3.90 8.94
N VAL A 62 5.47 4.74 7.91
CA VAL A 62 6.75 5.25 7.41
C VAL A 62 6.67 6.76 7.20
N PRO A 63 7.81 7.49 7.23
CA PRO A 63 7.80 8.88 6.80
C PRO A 63 7.42 8.97 5.32
N CYS A 64 6.71 10.03 4.96
CA CYS A 64 6.52 10.41 3.57
C CYS A 64 7.80 11.04 3.00
N ALA A 65 8.83 10.22 2.80
CA ALA A 65 10.16 10.61 2.35
C ALA A 65 10.40 10.21 0.89
N GLU A 66 11.33 10.86 0.21
CA GLU A 66 11.68 10.51 -1.18
C GLU A 66 12.17 9.05 -1.30
N HIS A 67 12.96 8.61 -0.33
CA HIS A 67 13.53 7.27 -0.26
C HIS A 67 13.19 6.64 1.09
N LEU A 68 12.68 5.42 1.04
CA LEU A 68 12.47 4.54 2.19
C LEU A 68 13.68 3.61 2.38
N LYS A 69 13.55 2.59 3.23
CA LYS A 69 14.57 1.56 3.35
C LYS A 69 14.71 0.83 2.00
N PRO A 70 15.92 0.69 1.44
CA PRO A 70 16.16 -0.09 0.22
C PRO A 70 15.79 -1.56 0.38
N ASN A 71 15.29 -2.18 -0.70
CA ASN A 71 14.95 -3.61 -0.77
C ASN A 71 14.11 -4.09 0.43
N ALA A 72 13.15 -3.27 0.86
CA ALA A 72 12.32 -3.54 2.01
C ALA A 72 10.92 -4.02 1.60
N THR A 73 10.29 -4.77 2.49
CA THR A 73 8.88 -5.14 2.41
C THR A 73 8.12 -4.47 3.53
N TYR A 74 7.05 -3.76 3.18
CA TYR A 74 6.10 -3.14 4.10
C TYR A 74 4.74 -3.83 3.97
N HIS A 75 3.96 -3.82 5.04
CA HIS A 75 2.65 -4.45 5.08
C HIS A 75 1.58 -3.44 5.48
N ALA A 76 0.45 -3.50 4.80
CA ALA A 76 -0.74 -2.75 5.20
C ALA A 76 -2.00 -3.47 4.72
N ASN A 77 -2.96 -3.67 5.62
CA ASN A 77 -4.30 -4.19 5.28
C ASN A 77 -4.26 -5.51 4.47
N GLY A 78 -3.35 -6.42 4.80
CA GLY A 78 -3.18 -7.69 4.08
C GLY A 78 -2.45 -7.60 2.72
N ALA A 79 -1.99 -6.40 2.32
CA ALA A 79 -1.14 -6.19 1.16
C ALA A 79 0.34 -6.09 1.56
N SER A 80 1.21 -6.45 0.61
CA SER A 80 2.67 -6.31 0.70
C SER A 80 3.18 -5.30 -0.32
N TYR A 81 4.06 -4.41 0.11
CA TYR A 81 4.64 -3.35 -0.70
C TYR A 81 6.15 -3.47 -0.68
N PHE A 82 6.78 -3.31 -1.83
CA PHE A 82 8.20 -3.55 -2.02
C PHE A 82 8.88 -2.29 -2.49
N THR A 83 10.06 -2.00 -1.94
CA THR A 83 10.94 -0.95 -2.43
C THR A 83 12.11 -1.52 -3.21
N ASP A 84 12.60 -0.77 -4.19
CA ASP A 84 13.80 -1.12 -4.94
C ASP A 84 15.08 -0.86 -4.14
N ALA A 85 16.25 -1.11 -4.76
CA ALA A 85 17.56 -0.89 -4.15
C ALA A 85 17.90 0.59 -3.85
N LYS A 86 17.06 1.54 -4.28
CA LYS A 86 17.16 2.96 -3.93
C LYS A 86 16.16 3.35 -2.84
N GLY A 87 15.25 2.46 -2.44
CA GLY A 87 14.19 2.76 -1.47
C GLY A 87 12.98 3.43 -2.09
N ARG A 88 12.79 3.34 -3.42
CA ARG A 88 11.59 3.83 -4.10
C ARG A 88 10.56 2.70 -4.19
N PRO A 89 9.24 2.98 -4.14
CA PRO A 89 8.23 1.95 -4.36
C PRO A 89 8.42 1.25 -5.70
N GLU A 90 8.49 -0.07 -5.69
CA GLU A 90 8.64 -0.88 -6.89
C GLU A 90 7.36 -1.62 -7.22
N ARG A 91 6.68 -2.15 -6.20
CA ARG A 91 5.58 -3.09 -6.41
C ARG A 91 4.65 -3.15 -5.21
N ALA A 92 3.37 -3.34 -5.46
CA ALA A 92 2.36 -3.68 -4.47
C ALA A 92 1.67 -4.99 -4.87
N GLU A 93 1.43 -5.86 -3.90
CA GLU A 93 0.78 -7.16 -4.08
C GLU A 93 -0.21 -7.46 -2.97
N ALA A 94 -1.36 -8.02 -3.35
CA ALA A 94 -2.35 -8.48 -2.41
C ALA A 94 -3.16 -9.63 -2.98
N ASN A 95 -3.61 -10.51 -2.09
CA ASN A 95 -4.63 -11.52 -2.38
C ASN A 95 -5.86 -11.20 -1.53
N ASN A 96 -7.06 -11.50 -2.03
CA ASN A 96 -8.33 -11.23 -1.35
C ASN A 96 -8.50 -9.75 -0.93
N LEU A 97 -8.11 -8.81 -1.80
CA LEU A 97 -8.39 -7.38 -1.59
C LEU A 97 -9.89 -7.15 -1.34
N THR A 98 -10.18 -6.17 -0.48
CA THR A 98 -11.54 -5.74 -0.16
C THR A 98 -11.72 -4.27 -0.47
N SER A 99 -12.95 -3.83 -0.64
CA SER A 99 -13.25 -2.41 -0.85
C SER A 99 -13.31 -1.65 0.47
N SER A 100 -12.98 -0.35 0.42
CA SER A 100 -13.11 0.60 1.52
C SER A 100 -13.69 1.94 1.07
N VAL A 101 -14.06 2.75 2.05
CA VAL A 101 -14.09 4.20 1.90
C VAL A 101 -12.65 4.68 1.75
N ALA A 102 -12.42 5.63 0.84
CA ALA A 102 -11.10 6.19 0.64
C ALA A 102 -10.69 6.99 1.88
N ASP A 103 -9.59 6.59 2.50
CA ASP A 103 -8.88 7.42 3.46
C ASP A 103 -7.79 8.20 2.71
N ARG A 104 -7.66 9.49 3.00
CA ARG A 104 -6.71 10.39 2.31
C ARG A 104 -5.90 11.13 3.35
N GLY A 105 -4.59 11.20 3.14
CA GLY A 105 -3.71 11.94 4.03
C GLY A 105 -2.77 12.89 3.29
N SER A 106 -1.75 13.35 4.02
CA SER A 106 -0.82 14.37 3.53
C SER A 106 0.25 13.82 2.59
N CYS A 107 0.49 12.51 2.58
CA CYS A 107 1.57 11.92 1.79
C CYS A 107 1.25 11.93 0.31
N GLN A 108 -0.02 11.73 -0.07
CA GLN A 108 -0.46 11.76 -1.47
C GLN A 108 -0.02 13.04 -2.19
N GLY A 109 -0.24 14.22 -1.59
CA GLY A 109 0.21 15.49 -2.18
C GLY A 109 1.74 15.57 -2.31
N LYS A 110 2.45 15.18 -1.24
CA LYS A 110 3.93 15.18 -1.21
C LYS A 110 4.51 14.26 -2.29
N ALA A 111 3.95 13.06 -2.46
CA ALA A 111 4.40 12.10 -3.45
C ALA A 111 4.26 12.63 -4.89
N GLY A 112 3.20 13.36 -5.21
CA GLY A 112 3.07 14.03 -6.52
C GLY A 112 4.17 15.07 -6.77
N HIS A 113 4.49 15.87 -5.73
CA HIS A 113 5.54 16.89 -5.80
C HIS A 113 6.96 16.31 -5.93
N MET A 114 7.19 15.05 -5.55
CA MET A 114 8.49 14.37 -5.75
C MET A 114 8.88 14.21 -7.23
N SER A 115 7.96 14.46 -8.18
CA SER A 115 8.33 14.51 -9.59
C SER A 115 9.23 15.69 -9.97
N GLY A 116 9.27 16.74 -9.13
CA GLY A 116 10.00 17.97 -9.41
C GLY A 116 9.35 18.87 -10.47
N THR A 117 8.19 18.48 -11.02
CA THR A 117 7.45 19.22 -12.05
C THR A 117 5.95 19.23 -11.78
N THR A 118 5.22 20.16 -12.38
CA THR A 118 3.76 20.14 -12.33
C THR A 118 3.20 19.00 -13.21
N GLY A 119 1.94 18.61 -12.96
CA GLY A 119 1.25 17.59 -13.77
C GLY A 119 1.25 16.17 -13.18
N TYR A 120 1.84 15.97 -12.01
CA TYR A 120 1.78 14.69 -11.28
C TYR A 120 0.93 14.80 -10.01
N ASP A 121 0.10 13.78 -9.78
CA ASP A 121 -0.55 13.51 -8.51
C ASP A 121 0.30 12.49 -7.71
N GLY A 122 0.04 12.33 -6.42
CA GLY A 122 0.41 11.09 -5.72
C GLY A 122 -0.56 9.99 -6.10
N GLY A 123 -0.15 9.12 -7.01
CA GLY A 123 -0.91 7.95 -7.41
C GLY A 123 -0.65 6.79 -6.45
N HIS A 124 -1.71 6.10 -6.06
CA HIS A 124 -1.57 4.88 -5.27
C HIS A 124 -1.22 3.69 -6.17
N LEU A 125 -0.43 2.74 -5.68
CA LEU A 125 -0.30 1.44 -6.34
C LEU A 125 -1.55 0.60 -6.08
N ILE A 126 -2.06 0.58 -4.85
CA ILE A 126 -3.38 0.04 -4.52
C ILE A 126 -4.29 1.20 -4.14
N ALA A 127 -5.43 1.38 -4.83
CA ALA A 127 -6.34 2.48 -4.54
C ALA A 127 -6.72 2.56 -3.05
N ALA A 128 -6.87 3.78 -2.50
CA ALA A 128 -7.44 3.97 -1.16
C ALA A 128 -8.86 3.37 -1.02
N THR A 129 -9.61 3.23 -2.12
CA THR A 129 -10.92 2.55 -2.13
C THR A 129 -10.84 1.01 -2.16
N LEU A 130 -9.63 0.48 -2.27
CA LEU A 130 -9.25 -0.94 -2.23
C LEU A 130 -8.29 -1.20 -1.06
N LYS A 131 -8.41 -0.45 0.05
CA LYS A 131 -7.56 -0.55 1.25
C LYS A 131 -6.08 -0.16 1.08
N GLY A 132 -5.74 0.53 -0.01
CA GLY A 132 -4.49 1.26 -0.11
C GLY A 132 -4.32 2.30 0.99
N VAL A 133 -3.09 2.74 1.22
CA VAL A 133 -2.71 3.59 2.36
C VAL A 133 -2.01 4.86 1.92
N ASP A 134 -2.16 5.92 2.70
CA ASP A 134 -1.42 7.18 2.52
C ASP A 134 0.03 7.08 3.03
N GLU A 135 0.71 5.99 2.69
CA GLU A 135 2.09 5.72 3.06
C GLU A 135 2.97 5.71 1.81
N ARG A 136 4.20 6.18 1.96
CA ARG A 136 5.11 6.37 0.81
C ARG A 136 5.32 5.10 -0.01
N TYR A 137 5.29 3.92 0.59
CA TYR A 137 5.49 2.65 -0.13
C TYR A 137 4.34 2.29 -1.08
N ASP A 138 3.18 2.93 -0.94
CA ASP A 138 2.03 2.77 -1.83
C ASP A 138 1.85 3.98 -2.77
N LEU A 139 2.61 5.06 -2.58
CA LEU A 139 2.44 6.31 -3.33
C LEU A 139 3.62 6.62 -4.24
N VAL A 140 3.35 6.97 -5.49
CA VAL A 140 4.36 7.42 -6.47
C VAL A 140 3.90 8.67 -7.21
N PRO A 141 4.80 9.49 -7.77
CA PRO A 141 4.38 10.50 -8.73
C PRO A 141 3.74 9.83 -9.94
N GLN A 142 2.44 10.07 -10.15
CA GLN A 142 1.68 9.53 -11.25
C GLN A 142 1.09 10.65 -12.09
N TRP A 143 1.26 10.56 -13.41
CA TRP A 143 0.78 11.59 -14.32
C TRP A 143 -0.72 11.79 -14.16
N ALA A 144 -1.13 13.03 -13.92
CA ALA A 144 -2.46 13.38 -13.46
C ALA A 144 -3.60 12.84 -14.36
N SER A 145 -3.44 12.92 -15.69
CA SER A 145 -4.46 12.42 -16.63
C SER A 145 -4.49 10.90 -16.73
N LEU A 146 -3.40 10.21 -16.38
CA LEU A 146 -3.36 8.76 -16.28
C LEU A 146 -4.03 8.30 -14.99
N ASN A 147 -3.64 8.91 -13.85
CA ASN A 147 -4.15 8.65 -12.52
C ASN A 147 -5.68 8.75 -12.48
N ARG A 148 -6.23 9.92 -12.81
CA ARG A 148 -7.69 10.20 -12.82
C ARG A 148 -8.42 9.68 -14.06
N GLY A 149 -7.76 8.84 -14.85
CA GLY A 149 -8.20 8.43 -16.17
C GLY A 149 -8.27 6.92 -16.29
N LEU A 150 -7.31 6.35 -17.02
CA LEU A 150 -7.25 4.90 -17.23
C LEU A 150 -6.98 4.14 -15.92
N TYR A 151 -6.13 4.69 -15.05
CA TYR A 151 -5.78 4.03 -13.79
C TYR A 151 -6.97 3.97 -12.83
N GLU A 152 -7.63 5.10 -12.57
CA GLU A 152 -8.89 5.15 -11.80
C GLU A 152 -9.96 4.23 -12.41
N ARG A 153 -10.08 4.14 -13.74
CA ARG A 153 -11.03 3.22 -14.38
C ARG A 153 -10.72 1.76 -14.06
N MET A 154 -9.46 1.37 -14.04
CA MET A 154 -9.01 0.02 -13.65
C MET A 154 -9.36 -0.27 -12.18
N GLU A 155 -9.07 0.66 -11.28
CA GLU A 155 -9.40 0.54 -9.85
C GLU A 155 -10.91 0.45 -9.63
N ALA A 156 -11.69 1.32 -10.27
CA ALA A 156 -13.15 1.29 -10.21
C ALA A 156 -13.73 0.00 -10.80
N GLY A 157 -13.13 -0.53 -11.87
CA GLY A 157 -13.49 -1.84 -12.44
C GLY A 157 -13.25 -2.99 -11.48
N THR A 158 -12.09 -2.99 -10.83
CA THR A 158 -11.73 -3.95 -9.78
C THR A 158 -12.72 -3.88 -8.62
N LYS A 159 -13.05 -2.68 -8.14
CA LYS A 159 -14.07 -2.46 -7.10
C LYS A 159 -15.45 -2.95 -7.52
N ARG A 160 -15.85 -2.74 -8.78
CA ARG A 160 -17.11 -3.31 -9.30
C ARG A 160 -17.09 -4.83 -9.27
N CYS A 161 -16.00 -5.49 -9.66
CA CYS A 161 -15.89 -6.95 -9.56
C CYS A 161 -16.19 -7.46 -8.15
N LEU A 162 -15.66 -6.80 -7.11
CA LEU A 162 -15.91 -7.14 -5.71
C LEU A 162 -17.38 -7.03 -5.29
N SER A 163 -18.15 -6.14 -5.93
CA SER A 163 -19.59 -5.97 -5.66
C SER A 163 -20.49 -7.00 -6.36
N LYS A 164 -19.95 -7.79 -7.30
CA LYS A 164 -20.72 -8.83 -8.01
C LYS A 164 -20.85 -10.08 -7.14
N PRO A 165 -21.89 -10.92 -7.35
CA PRO A 165 -22.02 -12.19 -6.65
C PRO A 165 -20.76 -13.05 -6.78
N GLY A 166 -20.26 -13.60 -5.67
CA GLY A 166 -19.00 -14.38 -5.65
C GLY A 166 -17.75 -13.58 -6.03
N GLY A 167 -17.83 -12.24 -6.05
CA GLY A 167 -16.76 -11.34 -6.42
C GLY A 167 -15.54 -11.45 -5.52
N ARG A 168 -14.39 -11.82 -6.11
CA ARG A 168 -13.11 -11.98 -5.41
C ARG A 168 -11.98 -11.44 -6.26
N ILE A 169 -11.02 -10.81 -5.59
CA ILE A 169 -9.70 -10.50 -6.16
C ILE A 169 -8.77 -11.62 -5.75
N LEU A 170 -8.45 -12.51 -6.69
CA LEU A 170 -7.59 -13.67 -6.43
C LEU A 170 -6.12 -13.23 -6.32
N HIS A 171 -5.73 -12.26 -7.15
CA HIS A 171 -4.41 -11.67 -7.17
C HIS A 171 -4.52 -10.21 -7.62
N TYR A 172 -3.79 -9.31 -6.98
CA TYR A 172 -3.64 -7.93 -7.40
C TYR A 172 -2.18 -7.56 -7.32
N ARG A 173 -1.59 -7.23 -8.46
CA ARG A 173 -0.19 -6.80 -8.54
C ARG A 173 -0.06 -5.59 -9.43
N ILE A 174 0.58 -4.57 -8.89
CA ILE A 174 1.02 -3.40 -9.64
C ILE A 174 2.52 -3.30 -9.46
N LYS A 175 3.25 -3.24 -10.57
CA LYS A 175 4.69 -2.97 -10.60
C LYS A 175 4.93 -1.65 -11.32
N VAL A 176 5.84 -0.84 -10.80
CA VAL A 176 6.38 0.33 -11.48
C VAL A 176 7.83 0.12 -11.86
N SER A 177 8.27 0.80 -12.92
CA SER A 177 9.68 0.88 -13.29
C SER A 177 10.14 2.32 -13.37
N TYR A 178 11.44 2.52 -13.20
CA TYR A 178 12.10 3.82 -13.28
C TYR A 178 13.07 3.85 -14.46
N ALA A 179 13.12 4.96 -15.19
CA ALA A 179 14.01 5.09 -16.34
C ALA A 179 15.50 5.05 -15.97
N ASN A 180 15.84 5.42 -14.74
CA ASN A 180 17.20 5.39 -14.21
C ASN A 180 17.20 5.30 -12.67
N GLY A 181 18.38 5.24 -12.07
CA GLY A 181 18.56 5.12 -10.62
C GLY A 181 18.45 6.42 -9.81
N THR A 182 18.14 7.56 -10.44
CA THR A 182 18.09 8.88 -9.79
C THR A 182 16.69 9.51 -9.76
N THR A 183 15.83 9.17 -10.71
CA THR A 183 14.44 9.68 -10.76
C THR A 183 13.57 9.09 -9.65
N LEU A 184 12.68 9.90 -9.08
CA LEU A 184 11.61 9.45 -8.17
C LEU A 184 10.29 9.17 -8.88
N THR A 185 10.20 9.53 -10.16
CA THR A 185 9.03 9.34 -11.01
C THR A 185 9.17 8.05 -11.80
N PRO A 186 8.28 7.06 -11.63
CA PRO A 186 8.28 5.88 -12.49
C PRO A 186 7.93 6.26 -13.92
N ASN A 187 8.45 5.56 -14.91
CA ASN A 187 8.12 5.80 -16.33
C ASN A 187 7.04 4.85 -16.86
N ARG A 188 6.71 3.77 -16.13
CA ARG A 188 5.79 2.72 -16.57
C ARG A 188 5.16 1.98 -15.40
N TYR A 189 3.93 1.55 -15.60
CA TYR A 189 3.17 0.64 -14.75
C TYR A 189 2.89 -0.66 -15.49
N ASP A 190 3.02 -1.78 -14.78
CA ASP A 190 2.53 -3.09 -15.17
C ASP A 190 1.50 -3.56 -14.16
N THR A 191 0.35 -3.99 -14.67
CA THR A 191 -0.73 -4.49 -13.84
C THR A 191 -0.99 -5.95 -14.15
N ASP A 192 -1.29 -6.70 -13.10
CA ASP A 192 -1.69 -8.10 -13.19
C ASP A 192 -2.75 -8.35 -12.11
N ILE A 193 -4.01 -8.25 -12.50
CA ILE A 193 -5.15 -8.33 -11.58
C ILE A 193 -6.01 -9.51 -11.99
N GLN A 194 -6.09 -10.53 -11.14
CA GLN A 194 -6.95 -11.67 -11.34
C GLN A 194 -8.25 -11.52 -10.54
N VAL A 195 -9.37 -11.55 -11.23
CA VAL A 195 -10.72 -11.39 -10.68
C VAL A 195 -11.56 -12.64 -10.93
N SER A 196 -12.47 -12.95 -10.03
CA SER A 196 -13.44 -14.02 -10.16
C SER A 196 -14.82 -13.54 -9.71
N THR A 197 -15.87 -13.95 -10.41
CA THR A 197 -17.27 -13.69 -10.05
C THR A 197 -18.09 -14.95 -10.34
N SER A 198 -19.23 -15.11 -9.68
CA SER A 198 -20.12 -16.24 -9.93
C SER A 198 -20.67 -16.21 -11.36
N GLY A 199 -20.64 -17.35 -12.04
CA GLY A 199 -21.11 -17.48 -13.42
C GLY A 199 -20.08 -17.07 -14.48
N HIS A 200 -18.90 -16.62 -14.09
CA HIS A 200 -17.80 -16.27 -14.99
C HIS A 200 -16.51 -16.98 -14.59
N GLY A 201 -15.73 -17.45 -15.57
CA GLY A 201 -14.38 -17.96 -15.30
C GLY A 201 -13.44 -16.84 -14.84
N ALA A 202 -12.47 -17.17 -13.99
CA ALA A 202 -11.49 -16.20 -13.51
C ALA A 202 -10.79 -15.49 -14.69
N GLN A 203 -10.75 -14.16 -14.65
CA GLN A 203 -10.13 -13.34 -15.68
C GLN A 203 -8.89 -12.65 -15.15
N THR A 204 -7.90 -12.48 -16.01
CA THR A 204 -6.68 -11.73 -15.70
C THR A 204 -6.66 -10.43 -16.50
N LEU A 205 -6.67 -9.31 -15.80
CA LEU A 205 -6.61 -7.96 -16.35
C LEU A 205 -5.17 -7.50 -16.30
N LYS A 206 -4.47 -7.56 -17.43
CA LYS A 206 -3.11 -7.03 -17.57
C LYS A 206 -3.12 -5.76 -18.39
N LEU A 207 -2.46 -4.71 -17.92
CA LEU A 207 -2.20 -3.49 -18.66
C LEU A 207 -0.73 -3.08 -18.47
N THR A 208 -0.15 -2.54 -19.54
CA THR A 208 1.11 -1.80 -19.48
C THR A 208 0.80 -0.35 -19.82
N MET A 209 1.12 0.58 -18.92
CA MET A 209 0.78 1.99 -19.06
C MET A 209 2.03 2.85 -18.91
N PRO A 210 2.34 3.75 -19.86
CA PRO A 210 3.40 4.74 -19.68
C PRO A 210 2.94 5.82 -18.69
N ASN A 211 3.83 6.30 -17.81
CA ASN A 211 3.51 7.34 -16.83
C ASN A 211 3.57 8.75 -17.44
N ARG A 212 2.70 9.02 -18.42
CA ARG A 212 2.58 10.31 -19.13
C ARG A 212 1.16 10.47 -19.67
N ALA A 213 0.91 11.60 -20.34
CA ALA A 213 -0.28 11.75 -21.14
C ALA A 213 -0.34 10.65 -22.21
N LEU A 214 -1.49 9.95 -22.28
CA LEU A 214 -1.78 9.00 -23.33
C LEU A 214 -2.34 9.75 -24.54
N THR A 215 -1.92 9.36 -25.73
CA THR A 215 -2.61 9.76 -26.96
C THR A 215 -4.02 9.18 -26.98
N THR A 216 -4.91 9.75 -27.79
CA THR A 216 -6.28 9.23 -27.96
C THR A 216 -6.28 7.76 -28.37
N THR A 217 -5.37 7.37 -29.27
CA THR A 217 -5.24 5.98 -29.75
C THR A 217 -4.78 5.04 -28.64
N GLU A 218 -3.71 5.39 -27.89
CA GLU A 218 -3.23 4.60 -26.76
C GLU A 218 -4.32 4.41 -25.69
N ASN A 219 -4.98 5.50 -25.32
CA ASN A 219 -6.04 5.47 -24.31
C ASN A 219 -7.24 4.63 -24.78
N THR A 220 -7.61 4.71 -26.05
CA THR A 220 -8.71 3.91 -26.62
C THR A 220 -8.37 2.43 -26.59
N ALA A 221 -7.17 2.05 -27.03
CA ALA A 221 -6.71 0.67 -27.04
C ALA A 221 -6.66 0.07 -25.62
N LEU A 222 -6.03 0.77 -24.67
CA LEU A 222 -5.91 0.30 -23.30
C LEU A 222 -7.26 0.22 -22.58
N ARG A 223 -8.16 1.18 -22.80
CA ARG A 223 -9.54 1.13 -22.28
C ARG A 223 -10.30 -0.04 -22.87
N GLY A 224 -10.18 -0.29 -24.18
CA GLY A 224 -10.82 -1.43 -24.84
C GLY A 224 -10.33 -2.76 -24.27
N GLN A 225 -9.03 -2.90 -24.03
CA GLN A 225 -8.45 -4.09 -23.40
C GLN A 225 -8.97 -4.30 -21.97
N LEU A 226 -8.95 -3.26 -21.14
CA LEU A 226 -9.49 -3.30 -19.78
C LEU A 226 -10.98 -3.67 -19.77
N ASP A 227 -11.77 -2.99 -20.60
CA ASP A 227 -13.21 -3.13 -20.66
C ASP A 227 -13.62 -4.52 -21.16
N LYS A 228 -12.89 -5.09 -22.13
CA LYS A 228 -13.09 -6.47 -22.58
C LYS A 228 -12.89 -7.47 -21.44
N GLY A 229 -11.82 -7.32 -20.67
CA GLY A 229 -11.54 -8.18 -19.52
C GLY A 229 -12.58 -8.05 -18.41
N LEU A 230 -13.00 -6.82 -18.08
CA LEU A 230 -14.05 -6.57 -17.10
C LEU A 230 -15.41 -7.13 -17.52
N THR A 231 -15.77 -7.03 -18.81
CA THR A 231 -16.99 -7.66 -19.34
C THR A 231 -16.92 -9.17 -19.26
N ALA A 232 -15.79 -9.78 -19.65
CA ALA A 232 -15.60 -11.23 -19.56
C ALA A 232 -15.71 -11.74 -18.11
N ALA A 233 -15.31 -10.92 -17.15
CA ALA A 233 -15.40 -11.19 -15.71
C ALA A 233 -16.78 -10.89 -15.09
N GLY A 234 -17.77 -10.42 -15.86
CA GLY A 234 -19.08 -10.05 -15.33
C GLY A 234 -19.08 -8.78 -14.47
N CYS A 235 -18.02 -7.96 -14.55
CA CYS A 235 -17.82 -6.77 -13.71
C CYS A 235 -18.35 -5.46 -14.32
N LYS A 236 -18.94 -5.53 -15.51
CA LYS A 236 -19.66 -4.41 -16.14
C LYS A 236 -21.16 -4.54 -16.00
#